data_AF-X1DT69-F1
#
_entry.id   AF-X1DT69-F1
#
_cell.length_a   1.000
_cell.length_b   1.000
_cell.length_c   1.000
_cell.angle_alpha   90.00
_cell.angle_beta   90.00
_cell.angle_gamma   90.00
#
_symmetry.space_group_name_H-M   'P 1'
#
loop_
_entity.id
_entity.type
_entity.pdbx_description
1 polymer ?
#
loop_
_entity_poly.entity_id
_entity_poly.type
_entity_poly.pdbx_seq_one_letter_code
_entity_poly.pdbx_strand_id
1 'polypeptide(L)'
;AFMVLMAALKRPKEDAKIILAGYGDGADAILMHLQDRKAVRELSKSHLGVAGHQKSMIALKNYNIFIENKRLLEKDRYVRKSSAVTMWRDEHAVYRWYGLKCTNCGTIQYPTTARSCAVCRADDQLELVKLSHKGTIFTYTLDHLVGGVYLDTPVPRCVVDLKDGGRVLLNMTEIQNPEENVQIGMEVELTFRKEHEGADFHNYYWKCRPLRRK
;
A
#
# COMPACT_ATOMS: atom_id res chain seq x y z
N ALA A 1 4.91 19.02 -3.19
CA ALA A 1 6.04 19.20 -2.25
C ALA A 1 6.96 17.96 -2.17
N PHE A 2 6.49 16.80 -1.70
CA PHE A 2 7.36 15.63 -1.43
C PHE A 2 8.08 15.02 -2.64
N MET A 3 7.48 14.98 -3.83
CA MET A 3 8.19 14.50 -5.04
C MET A 3 9.41 15.37 -5.38
N VAL A 4 9.30 16.69 -5.17
CA VAL A 4 10.40 17.64 -5.38
C VAL A 4 11.48 17.44 -4.33
N LEU A 5 11.11 17.19 -3.07
CA LEU A 5 12.06 16.81 -2.03
C LEU A 5 12.86 15.56 -2.40
N MET A 6 12.18 14.49 -2.85
CA MET A 6 12.87 13.27 -3.30
C MET A 6 13.83 13.53 -4.47
N ALA A 7 13.45 14.40 -5.41
CA ALA A 7 14.32 14.79 -6.52
C ALA A 7 15.55 15.57 -6.02
N ALA A 8 15.40 16.49 -5.07
CA ALA A 8 16.49 17.24 -4.45
C ALA A 8 17.46 16.34 -3.67
N LEU A 9 16.94 15.33 -2.97
CA LEU A 9 17.73 14.35 -2.22
C LEU A 9 18.45 13.31 -3.09
N LYS A 10 18.21 13.29 -4.41
CA LYS A 10 18.87 12.34 -5.32
C LYS A 10 20.37 12.62 -5.47
N ARG A 11 20.78 13.89 -5.47
CA ARG A 11 22.17 14.33 -5.64
C ARG A 11 22.50 15.53 -4.75
N PRO A 12 22.40 15.42 -3.42
CA PRO A 12 22.63 16.54 -2.55
C PRO A 12 24.11 16.94 -2.53
N LYS A 13 24.37 18.22 -2.27
CA LYS A 13 25.69 18.75 -1.90
C LYS A 13 26.04 18.30 -0.47
N GLU A 14 27.32 18.35 -0.12
CA GLU A 14 27.74 18.18 1.28
C GLU A 14 27.21 19.34 2.12
N ASP A 15 26.83 19.04 3.36
CA ASP A 15 26.23 20.00 4.32
C ASP A 15 25.03 20.79 3.76
N ALA A 16 24.28 20.18 2.85
CA ALA A 16 23.14 20.82 2.21
C ALA A 16 22.03 21.13 3.22
N LYS A 17 21.57 22.38 3.22
CA LYS A 17 20.34 22.80 3.89
C LYS A 17 19.18 22.74 2.88
N ILE A 18 18.14 22.00 3.21
CA ILE A 18 16.98 21.74 2.35
C ILE A 18 15.73 22.26 3.05
N ILE A 19 14.98 23.11 2.38
CA ILE A 19 13.70 23.61 2.88
C ILE A 19 12.58 22.91 2.12
N LEU A 20 11.69 22.24 2.84
CA LEU A 20 10.40 21.78 2.31
C LEU A 20 9.33 22.75 2.79
N ALA A 21 8.81 23.58 1.89
CA ALA A 21 7.71 24.48 2.18
C ALA A 21 6.43 24.04 1.45
N GLY A 22 5.30 24.21 2.11
CA GLY A 22 3.96 24.05 1.55
C GLY A 22 3.11 25.27 1.91
N TYR A 23 2.21 25.66 1.01
CA TYR A 23 1.24 26.71 1.27
C TYR A 23 -0.15 26.25 0.82
N GLY A 24 -1.19 26.75 1.49
CA GLY A 24 -2.59 26.41 1.30
C GLY A 24 -3.45 27.30 2.21
N ASP A 25 -4.25 26.69 3.10
CA ASP A 25 -4.91 27.39 4.22
C ASP A 25 -3.91 27.64 5.36
N GLY A 26 -2.92 28.50 5.09
CA GLY A 26 -1.71 28.70 5.90
C GLY A 26 -0.42 28.35 5.16
N ALA A 27 0.72 28.39 5.86
CA ALA A 27 2.02 28.01 5.30
C ALA A 27 2.88 27.31 6.36
N ASP A 28 3.45 26.17 5.97
CA ASP A 28 4.36 25.38 6.78
C ASP A 28 5.70 25.21 6.07
N ALA A 29 6.80 25.25 6.83
CA ALA A 29 8.13 25.00 6.31
C ALA A 29 8.96 24.12 7.26
N ILE A 30 9.63 23.13 6.69
CA ILE A 30 10.56 22.24 7.40
C ILE A 30 11.96 22.49 6.85
N LEU A 31 12.88 22.95 7.70
CA LEU A 31 14.30 23.03 7.41
C LEU A 31 14.99 21.73 7.81
N MET A 32 15.61 21.08 6.84
CA MET A 32 16.42 19.87 7.04
C MET A 32 17.89 20.20 6.76
N HIS A 33 18.78 19.69 7.62
CA HIS A 33 20.22 19.78 7.41
C HIS A 33 20.77 18.37 7.14
N LEU A 34 21.41 18.19 6.00
CA LEU A 34 21.99 16.92 5.61
C LEU A 34 23.31 16.67 6.37
N GLN A 35 23.27 15.75 7.34
CA GLN A 35 24.45 15.34 8.12
C GLN A 35 25.29 14.26 7.43
N ASP A 36 24.64 13.29 6.76
CA ASP A 36 25.34 12.18 6.10
C ASP A 36 24.88 12.01 4.65
N ARG A 37 25.72 12.51 3.74
CA ARG A 37 25.52 12.37 2.30
C ARG A 37 25.66 10.93 1.80
N LYS A 38 26.51 10.12 2.43
CA LYS A 38 26.73 8.72 2.03
C LYS A 38 25.48 7.90 2.35
N ALA A 39 24.91 8.06 3.53
CA ALA A 39 23.65 7.40 3.91
C ALA A 39 22.52 7.69 2.90
N VAL A 40 22.35 8.95 2.48
CA VAL A 40 21.33 9.32 1.48
C VAL A 40 21.62 8.69 0.11
N ARG A 41 22.88 8.61 -0.30
CA ARG A 41 23.26 7.92 -1.53
C ARG A 41 23.01 6.41 -1.46
N GLU A 42 23.29 5.76 -0.34
CA GLU A 42 22.98 4.33 -0.15
C GLU A 42 21.47 4.08 -0.17
N LEU A 43 20.66 4.96 0.44
CA LEU A 43 19.19 4.90 0.36
C LEU A 43 18.69 5.01 -1.09
N SER A 44 19.35 5.84 -1.92
CA SER A 44 19.00 5.97 -3.34
C SER A 44 19.29 4.71 -4.17
N LYS A 45 20.13 3.80 -3.67
CA LYS A 45 20.36 2.48 -4.30
C LYS A 45 19.30 1.46 -3.90
N SER A 46 18.70 1.59 -2.71
CA SER A 46 17.66 0.68 -2.23
C SER A 46 16.26 1.05 -2.71
N HIS A 47 16.02 2.32 -3.08
CA HIS A 47 14.71 2.83 -3.50
C HIS A 47 14.75 3.39 -4.93
N LEU A 48 13.67 3.17 -5.69
CA LEU A 48 13.58 3.58 -7.11
C LEU A 48 13.59 5.11 -7.33
N GLY A 49 13.16 5.88 -6.33
CA GLY A 49 12.97 7.33 -6.45
C GLY A 49 11.95 7.71 -7.54
N VAL A 50 11.84 9.01 -7.85
CA VAL A 50 10.87 9.50 -8.84
C VAL A 50 11.14 8.91 -10.24
N ALA A 51 12.40 8.94 -10.69
CA ALA A 51 12.77 8.48 -12.02
C ALA A 51 12.62 6.95 -12.20
N GLY A 52 12.95 6.16 -11.17
CA GLY A 52 12.75 4.70 -11.24
C GLY A 52 11.26 4.35 -11.25
N HIS A 53 10.44 5.05 -10.46
CA HIS A 53 8.99 4.87 -10.50
C HIS A 53 8.38 5.26 -11.84
N GLN A 54 8.86 6.36 -12.45
CA GLN A 54 8.45 6.74 -13.81
C GLN A 54 8.80 5.65 -14.83
N LYS A 55 10.00 5.05 -14.77
CA LYS A 55 10.38 3.95 -15.67
C LYS A 55 9.54 2.68 -15.47
N SER A 56 9.08 2.43 -14.25
CA SER A 56 8.21 1.28 -13.93
C SER A 56 6.74 1.49 -14.32
N MET A 57 6.38 2.63 -14.93
CA MET A 57 5.00 2.90 -15.30
C MET A 57 4.53 2.02 -16.45
N ILE A 58 3.27 1.63 -16.41
CA ILE A 58 2.59 0.98 -17.54
C ILE A 58 1.85 2.08 -18.31
N ALA A 59 2.14 2.20 -19.60
CA ALA A 59 1.41 3.11 -20.48
C ALA A 59 -0.05 2.63 -20.65
N LEU A 60 -0.99 3.56 -20.71
CA LEU A 60 -2.39 3.23 -20.97
C LEU A 60 -2.51 2.64 -22.38
N LYS A 61 -3.16 1.47 -22.48
CA LYS A 61 -3.25 0.73 -23.75
C LYS A 61 -4.15 1.42 -24.77
N ASN A 62 -5.18 2.13 -24.33
CA ASN A 62 -6.13 2.81 -25.21
C ASN A 62 -6.82 4.00 -24.52
N TYR A 63 -7.54 4.78 -25.33
CA TYR A 63 -8.24 5.99 -24.91
C TYR A 63 -9.44 5.72 -23.99
N ASN A 64 -10.09 4.56 -24.10
CA ASN A 64 -11.23 4.21 -23.24
C ASN A 64 -10.80 4.07 -21.78
N ILE A 65 -9.64 3.44 -21.53
CA ILE A 65 -9.04 3.33 -20.20
C ILE A 65 -8.73 4.74 -19.64
N PHE A 66 -8.26 5.66 -20.49
CA PHE A 66 -8.01 7.05 -20.09
C PHE A 66 -9.29 7.77 -19.67
N ILE A 67 -10.34 7.73 -20.50
CA ILE A 67 -11.65 8.33 -20.21
C ILE A 67 -12.22 7.81 -18.90
N GLU A 68 -12.16 6.49 -18.67
CA GLU A 68 -12.69 5.88 -17.46
C GLU A 68 -11.91 6.32 -16.21
N ASN A 69 -10.58 6.35 -16.28
CA ASN A 69 -9.71 6.82 -15.20
C ASN A 69 -9.97 8.29 -14.87
N LYS A 70 -10.26 9.11 -15.88
CA LYS A 70 -10.64 10.51 -15.72
C LYS A 70 -12.09 10.71 -15.31
N ARG A 71 -12.89 9.63 -15.28
CA ARG A 71 -14.32 9.65 -14.95
C ARG A 71 -15.11 10.63 -15.83
N LEU A 72 -14.77 10.70 -17.11
CA LEU A 72 -15.41 11.61 -18.08
C LEU A 72 -16.73 11.08 -18.65
N LEU A 73 -17.09 9.82 -18.32
CA LEU A 73 -18.37 9.23 -18.68
C LEU A 73 -19.25 9.15 -17.44
N GLU A 74 -20.51 9.58 -17.59
CA GLU A 74 -21.55 9.35 -16.59
C GLU A 74 -21.91 7.86 -16.56
N LYS A 75 -21.84 7.27 -15.37
CA LYS A 75 -22.19 5.88 -15.11
C LYS A 75 -22.84 5.79 -13.75
N ASP A 76 -23.88 4.99 -13.64
CA ASP A 76 -24.43 4.61 -12.34
C ASP A 76 -23.37 3.79 -11.59
N ARG A 77 -22.80 4.40 -10.56
CA ARG A 77 -21.77 3.79 -9.73
C ARG A 77 -22.38 3.47 -8.40
N TYR A 78 -22.22 2.22 -7.96
CA TYR A 78 -22.54 1.86 -6.60
C TYR A 78 -21.70 2.71 -5.64
N VAL A 79 -22.36 3.56 -4.86
CA VAL A 79 -21.71 4.39 -3.85
C VAL A 79 -21.42 3.52 -2.64
N ARG A 80 -20.13 3.26 -2.40
CA ARG A 80 -19.68 2.55 -1.20
C ARG A 80 -19.94 3.44 0.02
N LYS A 81 -20.37 2.83 1.13
CA LYS A 81 -20.53 3.53 2.41
C LYS A 81 -19.19 3.63 3.11
N SER A 82 -18.98 4.74 3.81
CA SER A 82 -17.79 4.97 4.65
C SER A 82 -18.23 5.56 5.99
N SER A 83 -17.44 5.32 7.04
CA SER A 83 -17.74 5.74 8.40
C SER A 83 -16.47 6.25 9.06
N ALA A 84 -16.52 7.50 9.53
CA ALA A 84 -15.42 8.10 10.28
C ALA A 84 -15.07 7.29 11.54
N VAL A 85 -16.08 6.69 12.20
CA VAL A 85 -15.89 5.86 13.39
C VAL A 85 -15.12 4.58 13.07
N THR A 86 -15.45 3.92 11.96
CA THR A 86 -14.72 2.71 11.52
C THR A 86 -13.28 3.05 11.15
N MET A 87 -13.08 4.15 10.41
CA MET A 87 -11.74 4.61 10.02
C MET A 87 -10.88 4.95 11.24
N TRP A 88 -11.45 5.62 12.24
CA TRP A 88 -10.77 5.95 13.48
C TRP A 88 -10.41 4.69 14.29
N ARG A 89 -11.36 3.77 14.47
CA ARG A 89 -11.15 2.54 15.24
C ARG A 89 -10.10 1.63 14.59
N ASP A 90 -10.13 1.51 13.27
CA ASP A 90 -9.31 0.56 12.52
C ASP A 90 -8.00 1.21 12.00
N GLU A 91 -7.70 2.46 12.40
CA GLU A 91 -6.55 3.27 11.96
C GLU A 91 -5.22 2.50 12.07
N HIS A 92 -5.02 1.81 13.20
CA HIS A 92 -3.81 1.02 13.46
C HIS A 92 -3.62 -0.13 12.46
N ALA A 93 -4.68 -0.89 12.18
CA ALA A 93 -4.64 -1.98 11.22
C ALA A 93 -4.50 -1.45 9.78
N VAL A 94 -5.36 -0.50 9.42
CA VAL A 94 -5.55 -0.07 8.03
C VAL A 94 -4.47 0.89 7.56
N TYR A 95 -4.17 1.95 8.31
CA TYR A 95 -3.24 2.99 7.86
C TYR A 95 -1.83 2.74 8.36
N ARG A 96 -1.72 2.32 9.63
CA ARG A 96 -0.42 2.11 10.26
C ARG A 96 0.11 0.69 10.06
N TRP A 97 -0.64 -0.22 9.44
CA TRP A 97 -0.21 -1.59 9.13
C TRP A 97 0.33 -2.36 10.34
N TYR A 98 -0.43 -2.30 11.44
CA TYR A 98 -0.20 -3.12 12.62
C TYR A 98 -1.10 -4.35 12.61
N GLY A 99 -0.60 -5.42 13.22
CA GLY A 99 -1.36 -6.58 13.63
C GLY A 99 -1.20 -6.79 15.13
N LEU A 100 -1.49 -8.01 15.58
CA LEU A 100 -1.36 -8.43 16.96
C LEU A 100 -0.45 -9.63 17.04
N LYS A 101 0.46 -9.64 18.02
CA LYS A 101 1.28 -10.79 18.38
C LYS A 101 0.79 -11.34 19.72
N CYS A 102 0.53 -12.64 19.79
CA CYS A 102 0.19 -13.29 21.04
C CYS A 102 1.41 -13.41 21.95
N THR A 103 1.32 -12.91 23.18
CA THR A 103 2.42 -13.01 24.15
C THR A 103 2.59 -14.42 24.71
N ASN A 104 1.55 -15.26 24.64
CA ASN A 104 1.58 -16.65 25.10
C ASN A 104 2.23 -17.62 24.09
N CYS A 105 1.82 -17.58 22.81
CA CYS A 105 2.29 -18.54 21.80
C CYS A 105 3.06 -17.91 20.62
N GLY A 106 3.23 -16.59 20.60
CA GLY A 106 3.98 -15.88 19.56
C GLY A 106 3.26 -15.71 18.22
N THR A 107 2.04 -16.25 18.06
CA THR A 107 1.27 -16.14 16.80
C THR A 107 1.00 -14.69 16.44
N ILE A 108 1.28 -14.32 15.19
CA ILE A 108 0.96 -13.01 14.63
C ILE A 108 -0.34 -13.11 13.81
N GLN A 109 -1.28 -12.20 14.09
CA GLN A 109 -2.61 -12.17 13.48
C GLN A 109 -2.99 -10.75 13.06
N TYR A 110 -3.88 -10.67 12.07
CA TYR A 110 -4.45 -9.44 11.55
C TYR A 110 -5.96 -9.68 11.35
N PRO A 111 -6.85 -8.71 11.66
CA PRO A 111 -6.60 -7.31 12.05
C PRO A 111 -6.39 -7.08 13.57
N THR A 112 -6.22 -5.82 13.97
CA THR A 112 -5.99 -5.40 15.37
C THR A 112 -7.23 -5.43 16.27
N THR A 113 -8.39 -5.83 15.74
CA THR A 113 -9.65 -5.85 16.50
C THR A 113 -9.89 -7.17 17.25
N ALA A 114 -9.02 -8.16 17.08
CA ALA A 114 -9.15 -9.44 17.76
C ALA A 114 -8.82 -9.33 19.26
N ARG A 115 -9.66 -9.94 20.10
CA ARG A 115 -9.46 -10.01 21.57
C ARG A 115 -8.82 -11.33 22.01
N SER A 116 -8.94 -12.37 21.18
CA SER A 116 -8.44 -13.72 21.48
C SER A 116 -7.41 -14.16 20.45
N CYS A 117 -6.41 -14.92 20.87
CA CYS A 117 -5.49 -15.57 19.96
C CYS A 117 -6.23 -16.63 19.12
N ALA A 118 -6.08 -16.58 17.79
CA ALA A 118 -6.72 -17.53 16.89
C ALA A 118 -6.19 -18.98 17.04
N VAL A 119 -4.99 -19.15 17.62
CA VAL A 119 -4.31 -20.45 17.77
C VAL A 119 -4.48 -21.01 19.18
N CYS A 120 -3.96 -20.32 20.21
CA CYS A 120 -3.96 -20.83 21.58
C CYS A 120 -5.17 -20.40 22.42
N ARG A 121 -6.07 -19.57 21.87
CA ARG A 121 -7.27 -19.06 22.55
C ARG A 121 -7.00 -18.24 23.82
N ALA A 122 -5.77 -17.78 24.06
CA ALA A 122 -5.49 -16.84 25.13
C ALA A 122 -6.20 -15.50 24.84
N ASP A 123 -7.05 -15.07 25.76
CA ASP A 123 -7.78 -13.81 25.70
C ASP A 123 -6.94 -12.67 26.27
N ASP A 124 -7.02 -11.49 25.63
CA ASP A 124 -6.40 -10.24 26.07
C ASP A 124 -4.88 -10.30 26.29
N GLN A 125 -4.22 -11.30 25.69
CA GLN A 125 -2.77 -11.51 25.71
C GLN A 125 -2.17 -11.28 24.31
N LEU A 126 -2.44 -10.08 23.78
CA LEU A 126 -2.10 -9.67 22.42
C LEU A 126 -1.45 -8.29 22.45
N GLU A 127 -0.27 -8.16 21.86
CA GLU A 127 0.46 -6.89 21.74
C GLU A 127 0.47 -6.39 20.28
N LEU A 128 0.43 -5.07 20.08
CA LEU A 128 0.53 -4.47 18.76
C LEU A 128 1.90 -4.76 18.15
N VAL A 129 1.92 -5.31 16.94
CA VAL A 129 3.16 -5.59 16.19
C VAL A 129 3.09 -4.96 14.81
N LYS A 130 4.19 -4.35 14.36
CA LYS A 130 4.28 -3.82 13.00
C LYS A 130 4.43 -4.98 12.02
N LEU A 131 3.57 -5.03 11.00
CA LEU A 131 3.59 -6.11 10.01
C LEU A 131 4.56 -5.81 8.88
N SER A 132 5.07 -6.88 8.26
CA SER A 132 5.92 -6.78 7.07
C SER A 132 5.15 -6.20 5.88
N HIS A 133 5.82 -5.42 5.04
CA HIS A 133 5.31 -5.01 3.73
C HIS A 133 5.67 -5.99 2.62
N LYS A 134 6.21 -7.16 2.97
CA LYS A 134 6.58 -8.23 2.03
C LYS A 134 5.96 -9.53 2.47
N GLY A 135 5.64 -10.38 1.50
CA GLY A 135 5.09 -11.68 1.76
C GLY A 135 5.09 -12.56 0.52
N THR A 136 4.46 -13.72 0.66
CA THR A 136 4.37 -14.74 -0.38
C THR A 136 2.91 -15.13 -0.56
N ILE A 137 2.47 -15.32 -1.81
CA ILE A 137 1.12 -15.77 -2.09
C ILE A 137 0.94 -17.20 -1.57
N PHE A 138 0.07 -17.36 -0.59
CA PHE A 138 -0.34 -18.67 -0.08
C PHE A 138 -1.38 -19.31 -1.01
N THR A 139 -2.39 -18.55 -1.43
CA THR A 139 -3.38 -18.96 -2.42
C THR A 139 -3.98 -17.73 -3.09
N TYR A 140 -4.63 -17.91 -4.24
CA TYR A 140 -5.32 -16.82 -4.92
C TYR A 140 -6.55 -17.31 -5.68
N THR A 141 -7.45 -16.38 -6.00
CA THR A 141 -8.52 -16.57 -6.97
C THR A 141 -8.51 -15.44 -7.99
N LEU A 142 -9.05 -15.69 -9.18
CA LEU A 142 -9.21 -14.69 -10.24
C LEU A 142 -10.67 -14.27 -10.29
N ASP A 143 -10.93 -13.02 -9.93
CA ASP A 143 -12.28 -12.47 -9.84
C ASP A 143 -12.63 -11.76 -11.15
N HIS A 144 -13.48 -12.40 -11.97
CA HIS A 144 -13.96 -11.88 -13.26
C HIS A 144 -15.24 -11.05 -13.12
N LEU A 145 -15.94 -11.17 -11.99
CA LEU A 145 -17.28 -10.61 -11.79
C LEU A 145 -17.27 -9.43 -10.83
N VAL A 146 -16.11 -8.79 -10.62
CA VAL A 146 -16.01 -7.68 -9.68
C VAL A 146 -16.96 -6.57 -10.09
N GLY A 147 -18.08 -6.45 -9.37
CA GLY A 147 -18.99 -5.32 -9.45
C GLY A 147 -18.26 -4.05 -9.02
N GLY A 148 -17.75 -3.32 -9.99
CA GLY A 148 -16.89 -2.16 -9.76
C GLY A 148 -16.00 -1.88 -10.96
N VAL A 149 -15.56 -0.64 -11.05
CA VAL A 149 -14.84 -0.01 -12.17
C VAL A 149 -13.37 -0.51 -12.27
N TYR A 150 -13.14 -1.81 -12.15
CA TYR A 150 -11.81 -2.37 -12.37
C TYR A 150 -11.59 -2.47 -13.87
N LEU A 151 -10.65 -1.66 -14.34
CA LEU A 151 -10.27 -1.59 -15.76
C LEU A 151 -9.58 -2.86 -16.25
N ASP A 152 -8.89 -3.54 -15.35
CA ASP A 152 -8.16 -4.77 -15.62
C ASP A 152 -8.85 -5.92 -14.88
N THR A 153 -9.61 -6.73 -15.61
CA THR A 153 -10.19 -8.00 -15.15
C THR A 153 -9.50 -9.18 -15.84
N PRO A 154 -9.33 -10.32 -15.15
CA PRO A 154 -9.74 -10.59 -13.77
C PRO A 154 -8.83 -9.92 -12.72
N VAL A 155 -9.39 -9.63 -11.55
CA VAL A 155 -8.63 -9.10 -10.41
C VAL A 155 -8.14 -10.27 -9.55
N PRO A 156 -6.82 -10.47 -9.35
CA PRO A 156 -6.35 -11.50 -8.44
C PRO A 156 -6.65 -11.11 -6.99
N ARG A 157 -7.37 -11.97 -6.28
CA ARG A 157 -7.59 -11.89 -4.83
C ARG A 157 -6.60 -12.84 -4.18
N CYS A 158 -5.59 -12.30 -3.51
CA CYS A 158 -4.48 -13.08 -2.97
C CYS A 158 -4.56 -13.17 -1.45
N VAL A 159 -4.46 -14.39 -0.93
CA VAL A 159 -4.12 -14.63 0.46
C VAL A 159 -2.60 -14.65 0.55
N VAL A 160 -2.03 -13.73 1.32
CA VAL A 160 -0.59 -13.51 1.42
C VAL A 160 -0.12 -13.84 2.83
N ASP A 161 0.87 -14.71 2.92
CA ASP A 161 1.65 -14.94 4.15
C ASP A 161 2.75 -13.89 4.23
N LEU A 162 2.72 -13.07 5.28
CA LEU A 162 3.71 -12.01 5.47
C LEU A 162 5.03 -12.61 5.99
N LYS A 163 6.17 -12.02 5.60
CA LYS A 163 7.50 -12.54 5.90
C LYS A 163 7.75 -12.78 7.40
N ASP A 164 7.24 -11.88 8.23
CA ASP A 164 7.45 -11.90 9.68
C ASP A 164 6.28 -12.56 10.43
N GLY A 165 5.35 -13.21 9.71
CA GLY A 165 4.16 -13.85 10.26
C GLY A 165 2.87 -13.05 10.04
N GLY A 166 1.74 -13.74 10.16
CA GLY A 166 0.42 -13.24 9.84
C GLY A 166 0.02 -13.49 8.39
N ARG A 167 -1.29 -13.54 8.16
CA ARG A 167 -1.91 -13.83 6.87
C ARG A 167 -2.97 -12.79 6.56
N VAL A 168 -2.94 -12.25 5.35
CA VAL A 168 -3.84 -11.16 4.93
C VAL A 168 -4.44 -11.44 3.56
N LEU A 169 -5.70 -11.05 3.37
CA LEU A 169 -6.35 -11.06 2.07
C LEU A 169 -6.17 -9.70 1.41
N LEU A 170 -5.57 -9.67 0.22
CA LEU A 170 -5.23 -8.46 -0.52
C LEU A 170 -5.61 -8.60 -1.98
N ASN A 171 -6.03 -7.49 -2.58
CA ASN A 171 -6.19 -7.40 -4.03
C ASN A 171 -4.82 -7.18 -4.67
N MET A 172 -4.49 -7.95 -5.70
CA MET A 172 -3.27 -7.70 -6.47
C MET A 172 -3.47 -6.55 -7.44
N THR A 173 -2.40 -5.78 -7.66
CA THR A 173 -2.31 -4.74 -8.68
C THR A 173 -0.96 -4.85 -9.40
N GLU A 174 -0.81 -4.11 -10.50
CA GLU A 174 0.44 -4.05 -11.29
C GLU A 174 0.89 -5.42 -11.84
N ILE A 175 -0.05 -6.24 -12.29
CA ILE A 175 0.23 -7.49 -13.01
C ILE A 175 -0.55 -7.54 -14.32
N GLN A 176 0.12 -7.96 -15.38
CA GLN A 176 -0.50 -8.22 -16.70
C GLN A 176 -0.79 -9.72 -16.80
N ASN A 177 -1.76 -10.11 -17.64
CA ASN A 177 -2.14 -11.51 -17.88
C ASN A 177 -2.16 -12.35 -16.59
N PRO A 178 -3.01 -11.98 -15.61
CA PRO A 178 -2.98 -12.60 -14.28
C PRO A 178 -3.16 -14.12 -14.29
N GLU A 179 -3.88 -14.66 -15.28
CA GLU A 179 -4.05 -16.11 -15.49
C GLU A 179 -2.73 -16.86 -15.70
N GLU A 180 -1.76 -16.22 -16.36
CA GLU A 180 -0.46 -16.81 -16.67
C GLU A 180 0.58 -16.46 -15.59
N ASN A 181 0.50 -15.23 -15.08
CA ASN A 181 1.57 -14.64 -14.28
C ASN A 181 1.37 -14.79 -12.77
N VAL A 182 0.15 -14.95 -12.25
CA VAL A 182 -0.06 -15.11 -10.80
C VAL A 182 0.14 -16.57 -10.41
N GLN A 183 0.97 -16.83 -9.41
CA GLN A 183 1.31 -18.18 -8.98
C GLN A 183 1.38 -18.29 -7.45
N ILE A 184 0.99 -19.44 -6.91
CA ILE A 184 1.21 -19.78 -5.50
C ILE A 184 2.74 -19.81 -5.25
N GLY A 185 3.18 -19.22 -4.14
CA GLY A 185 4.60 -19.10 -3.83
C GLY A 185 5.27 -17.85 -4.42
N MET A 186 4.56 -17.03 -5.21
CA MET A 186 5.10 -15.77 -5.72
C MET A 186 5.39 -14.78 -4.57
N GLU A 187 6.58 -14.20 -4.57
CA GLU A 187 6.92 -13.08 -3.68
C GLU A 187 6.21 -11.79 -4.12
N VAL A 188 5.61 -11.10 -3.15
CA VAL A 188 4.88 -9.87 -3.34
C VAL A 188 5.29 -8.81 -2.32
N GLU A 189 5.10 -7.56 -2.69
CA GLU A 189 5.18 -6.44 -1.77
C GLU A 189 3.86 -5.69 -1.68
N LEU A 190 3.65 -5.04 -0.56
CA LEU A 190 2.45 -4.29 -0.28
C LEU A 190 2.59 -2.85 -0.78
N THR A 191 1.50 -2.33 -1.33
CA THR A 191 1.36 -0.95 -1.77
C THR A 191 0.07 -0.36 -1.22
N PHE A 192 0.18 0.83 -0.65
CA PHE A 192 -0.97 1.56 -0.14
C PHE A 192 -1.71 2.25 -1.30
N ARG A 193 -3.01 2.03 -1.43
CA ARG A 193 -3.82 2.50 -2.57
C ARG A 193 -5.17 3.01 -2.12
N LYS A 194 -5.75 3.92 -2.89
CA LYS A 194 -7.16 4.29 -2.75
C LYS A 194 -8.01 3.09 -3.15
N GLU A 195 -8.83 2.62 -2.22
CA GLU A 195 -9.73 1.48 -2.43
C GLU A 195 -11.07 1.95 -2.98
N HIS A 196 -11.68 2.95 -2.35
CA HIS A 196 -12.92 3.58 -2.83
C HIS A 196 -13.12 4.97 -2.22
N GLU A 197 -14.10 5.70 -2.76
CA GLU A 197 -14.65 6.92 -2.16
C GLU A 197 -16.07 6.64 -1.68
N GLY A 198 -16.45 7.25 -0.55
CA GLY A 198 -17.78 7.08 0.03
C GLY A 198 -18.01 8.09 1.15
N ALA A 199 -19.21 8.67 1.21
CA ALA A 199 -19.58 9.71 2.19
C ALA A 199 -18.52 10.84 2.31
N ASP A 200 -18.02 11.33 1.16
CA ASP A 200 -16.94 12.33 1.05
C ASP A 200 -15.56 11.93 1.63
N PHE A 201 -15.42 10.67 2.09
CA PHE A 201 -14.15 10.11 2.52
C PHE A 201 -13.41 9.40 1.38
N HIS A 202 -12.09 9.58 1.36
CA HIS A 202 -11.18 8.78 0.55
C HIS A 202 -10.70 7.59 1.39
N ASN A 203 -11.15 6.38 1.04
CA ASN A 203 -10.81 5.17 1.78
C ASN A 203 -9.59 4.55 1.12
N TYR A 204 -8.53 4.40 1.91
CA TYR A 204 -7.29 3.77 1.48
C TYR A 204 -7.11 2.43 2.18
N TYR A 205 -6.51 1.48 1.47
CA TYR A 205 -6.16 0.17 2.00
C TYR A 205 -4.92 -0.36 1.30
N TRP A 206 -4.36 -1.44 1.83
CA TRP A 206 -3.21 -2.11 1.25
C TRP A 206 -3.63 -3.06 0.13
N LYS A 207 -2.84 -3.07 -0.93
CA LYS A 207 -2.90 -4.05 -2.03
C LYS A 207 -1.56 -4.76 -2.11
N CYS A 208 -1.51 -5.92 -2.73
CA CYS A 208 -0.24 -6.56 -3.06
C CYS A 208 0.12 -6.30 -4.53
N ARG A 209 1.40 -6.38 -4.84
CA ARG A 209 1.91 -6.37 -6.21
C ARG A 209 3.15 -7.26 -6.31
N PRO A 210 3.53 -7.74 -7.50
CA PRO A 210 4.82 -8.38 -7.70
C PRO A 210 5.97 -7.48 -7.21
N LEU A 211 7.07 -8.08 -6.78
CA LEU A 211 8.25 -7.32 -6.40
C LEU A 211 8.69 -6.41 -7.53
N ARG A 212 8.73 -5.10 -7.27
CA ARG A 212 9.18 -4.12 -8.26
C ARG A 212 10.69 -4.26 -8.41
N ARG A 213 11.12 -5.04 -9.42
CA ARG A 213 12.54 -5.21 -9.75
C ARG A 213 13.17 -3.83 -10.03
N LYS A 214 14.41 -3.67 -9.55
CA LYS A 214 15.22 -2.47 -9.78
C LYS A 214 15.69 -2.39 -11.22
#